data_AF-A0A5C6YV95-F1
#
_entry.id   AF-A0A5C6YV95-F1
#
_cell.length_a   1.000
_cell.length_b   1.000
_cell.length_c   1.000
_cell.angle_alpha   90.00
_cell.angle_beta   90.00
_cell.angle_gamma   90.00
#
_symmetry.space_group_name_H-M   'P 1'
#
loop_
_entity.id
_entity.type
_entity.pdbx_description
1 polymer ?
#
loop_
_entity_poly.entity_id
_entity_poly.type
_entity_poly.pdbx_seq_one_letter_code
_entity_poly.pdbx_strand_id
1 'polypeptide(L)'
;MPGVSPNQDTVGVVTLAVLANGQRLEASADLMSVTIRRAANTVPSARLVFNDGDMPDRDFPLSDSAHFKPGARLTIRAGYGQQEDTIFEGLVVRHGLRVQGDNDARLVVDCRDAAVKMTIGRRNANYIDQLDSDIMSTLAGAHGLSAQVDATTVTHPELVQHFCSDWDFLLTRADANGLLVIATDGALAVTAPAAEGEPALAVTYGMDLIDFEGDVDARHQYGSAMAVSWDPKAQAALEGSAADPATLPAQGDLDSTTLSAVIGLESFRLQAGAPQSKDMLTQWAKAQQVKSGLARMRGHLKFQGSAKARVGGLIALQGVGARFSGTVFVTGLRHHIEDGAWTTEAEFGLDPDWFSARPDVPAQPAAGLLPPVPGLQVGVVLKLDGDPTGEPRIQVKVPVLQAETEGVWARLLQGHASSGFGAFFLPEVGDEVVLGYFAGDPSHPVVLGSLYSSGRTPPYALAAPNDTKAFVTRCGHKLEFDEKDQVITVATPANNRIVLSDKDKSIRLEDQNGNTVELKPGGIALDSPKDITVTAQ
;
A
#
# COMPACT_ATOMS: atom_id res chain seq x y z
N MET A 1 28.45 -17.29 20.57
CA MET A 1 29.15 -16.84 21.79
C MET A 1 28.27 -15.82 22.52
N PRO A 2 28.36 -15.60 23.85
CA PRO A 2 27.67 -14.45 24.44
C PRO A 2 28.18 -13.18 23.75
N GLY A 3 27.27 -12.28 23.37
CA GLY A 3 27.64 -11.00 22.76
C GLY A 3 28.63 -10.23 23.62
N VAL A 4 29.35 -9.26 23.04
CA VAL A 4 30.33 -8.49 23.79
C VAL A 4 29.64 -7.45 24.68
N SER A 5 30.23 -7.16 25.85
CA SER A 5 29.73 -6.08 26.71
C SER A 5 29.83 -4.75 25.95
N PRO A 6 28.80 -3.87 26.01
CA PRO A 6 28.90 -2.52 25.47
C PRO A 6 30.01 -1.67 26.08
N ASN A 7 30.47 -2.00 27.30
CA ASN A 7 31.60 -1.36 27.97
C ASN A 7 32.96 -1.92 27.51
N GLN A 8 32.97 -2.96 26.68
CA GLN A 8 34.19 -3.48 26.10
C GLN A 8 34.71 -2.48 25.05
N ASP A 9 36.01 -2.17 25.14
CA ASP A 9 36.71 -1.24 24.23
C ASP A 9 36.22 0.22 24.32
N THR A 10 35.52 0.62 25.39
CA THR A 10 35.10 2.01 25.63
C THR A 10 36.13 2.84 26.40
N VAL A 11 37.40 2.42 26.38
CA VAL A 11 38.49 3.08 27.11
C VAL A 11 38.99 4.27 26.28
N GLY A 12 38.71 5.49 26.75
CA GLY A 12 39.18 6.72 26.13
C GLY A 12 38.07 7.77 26.02
N VAL A 13 38.39 8.91 25.41
CA VAL A 13 37.40 9.94 25.08
C VAL A 13 36.52 9.47 23.92
N VAL A 14 35.23 9.81 23.96
CA VAL A 14 34.33 9.62 22.82
C VAL A 14 34.88 10.43 21.65
N THR A 15 35.08 9.76 20.52
CA THR A 15 35.46 10.40 19.27
C THR A 15 34.29 10.45 18.33
N LEU A 16 34.11 11.60 17.72
CA LEU A 16 33.01 11.90 16.81
C LEU A 16 33.57 12.61 15.59
N ALA A 17 33.17 12.14 14.41
CA ALA A 17 33.59 12.70 13.15
C ALA A 17 32.40 12.89 12.23
N VAL A 18 32.32 14.05 11.62
CA VAL A 18 31.39 14.31 10.53
C VAL A 18 32.19 14.47 9.24
N LEU A 19 31.82 13.71 8.22
CA LEU A 19 32.39 13.82 6.88
C LEU A 19 31.31 14.39 5.96
N ALA A 20 31.62 15.47 5.24
CA ALA A 20 30.77 15.98 4.17
C ALA A 20 31.34 15.54 2.82
N ASN A 21 30.55 14.82 2.03
CA ASN A 21 30.95 14.29 0.73
C ASN A 21 32.28 13.50 0.79
N GLY A 22 32.48 12.75 1.88
CA GLY A 22 33.69 11.94 2.11
C GLY A 22 34.88 12.69 2.71
N GLN A 23 34.82 14.01 2.88
CA GLN A 23 35.88 14.81 3.51
C GLN A 23 35.56 15.06 4.98
N ARG A 24 36.49 14.74 5.88
CA ARG A 24 36.34 15.01 7.33
C ARG A 24 36.28 16.52 7.57
N LEU A 25 35.25 16.95 8.29
CA LEU A 25 35.04 18.35 8.64
C LEU A 25 35.88 18.72 9.86
N GLU A 26 36.66 19.79 9.76
CA GLU A 26 37.34 20.40 10.93
C GLU A 26 36.31 20.95 11.93
N ALA A 27 35.15 21.41 11.44
CA ALA A 27 33.98 21.83 12.20
C ALA A 27 33.37 20.76 13.14
N SER A 28 33.88 19.52 13.12
CA SER A 28 33.48 18.50 14.10
C SER A 28 33.80 18.94 15.54
N ALA A 29 34.71 19.89 15.74
CA ALA A 29 35.04 20.46 17.05
C ALA A 29 33.92 21.37 17.61
N ASP A 30 33.08 21.95 16.76
CA ASP A 30 31.96 22.82 17.14
C ASP A 30 30.64 22.06 17.29
N LEU A 31 30.66 20.74 17.09
CA LEU A 31 29.51 19.87 17.19
C LEU A 31 29.12 19.67 18.65
N MET A 32 27.92 20.13 19.02
CA MET A 32 27.41 20.06 20.39
C MET A 32 26.66 18.77 20.65
N SER A 33 25.80 18.38 19.71
CA SER A 33 25.01 17.17 19.87
C SER A 33 24.72 16.47 18.55
N VAL A 34 24.63 15.14 18.61
CA VAL A 34 24.15 14.28 17.53
C VAL A 34 23.09 13.34 18.08
N THR A 35 21.94 13.32 17.43
CA THR A 35 20.89 12.33 17.70
C THR A 35 20.58 11.60 16.41
N ILE A 36 20.82 10.29 16.38
CA ILE A 36 20.50 9.41 15.24
C ILE A 36 19.37 8.49 15.67
N ARG A 37 18.37 8.32 14.80
CA ARG A 37 17.28 7.36 14.96
C ARG A 37 17.20 6.45 13.75
N ARG A 38 17.23 5.15 13.99
CA ARG A 38 16.93 4.08 13.04
C ARG A 38 15.81 3.24 13.64
N ALA A 39 14.84 2.84 12.83
CA ALA A 39 13.84 1.86 13.26
C ALA A 39 13.31 1.10 12.06
N ALA A 40 12.92 -0.16 12.28
CA ALA A 40 12.23 -0.95 11.28
C ALA A 40 10.98 -0.22 10.79
N ASN A 41 10.68 -0.36 9.51
CA ASN A 41 9.55 0.26 8.83
C ASN A 41 9.56 1.81 8.87
N THR A 42 10.72 2.43 9.09
CA THR A 42 10.89 3.90 9.07
C THR A 42 12.14 4.31 8.29
N VAL A 43 12.14 5.54 7.78
CA VAL A 43 13.33 6.14 7.16
C VAL A 43 14.25 6.71 8.26
N PRO A 44 15.50 6.23 8.38
CA PRO A 44 16.46 6.74 9.35
C PRO A 44 16.67 8.25 9.26
N SER A 45 16.99 8.84 10.40
CA SER A 45 17.25 10.27 10.51
C SER A 45 18.41 10.55 11.46
N ALA A 46 19.09 11.66 11.21
CA ALA A 46 20.06 12.22 12.13
C ALA A 46 19.81 13.72 12.29
N ARG A 47 19.96 14.23 13.50
CA ARG A 47 19.96 15.65 13.82
C ARG A 47 21.31 16.00 14.41
N LEU A 48 21.98 16.99 13.81
CA LEU A 48 23.24 17.54 14.29
C LEU A 48 23.02 18.99 14.71
N VAL A 49 23.59 19.37 15.85
CA VAL A 49 23.56 20.74 16.36
C VAL A 49 24.99 21.22 16.54
N PHE A 50 25.37 22.25 15.81
CA PHE A 50 26.67 22.88 15.89
C PHE A 50 26.56 24.25 16.56
N ASN A 51 27.57 24.60 17.34
CA ASN A 51 27.85 25.99 17.70
C ASN A 51 28.27 26.74 16.43
N ASP A 52 27.63 27.87 16.14
CA ASP A 52 27.93 28.68 14.96
C ASP A 52 27.71 30.16 15.29
N GLY A 53 28.05 31.05 14.36
CA GLY A 53 27.81 32.48 14.48
C GLY A 53 28.99 33.26 15.04
N ASP A 54 29.37 34.30 14.30
CA ASP A 54 30.35 35.32 14.67
C ASP A 54 29.63 36.66 14.76
N MET A 55 29.30 37.10 15.99
CA MET A 55 28.59 38.37 16.18
C MET A 55 29.43 39.59 15.75
N PRO A 56 30.73 39.71 16.10
CA PRO A 56 31.59 40.78 15.61
C PRO A 56 31.56 40.96 14.10
N ASP A 57 31.71 39.86 13.35
CA ASP A 57 31.79 39.89 11.88
C ASP A 57 30.42 39.73 11.19
N ARG A 58 29.37 39.46 11.96
CA ARG A 58 27.98 39.27 11.51
C ARG A 58 27.84 38.12 10.51
N ASP A 59 28.57 37.05 10.77
CA ASP A 59 28.71 35.91 9.86
C ASP A 59 28.30 34.59 10.54
N PHE A 60 28.03 33.56 9.75
CA PHE A 60 27.75 32.20 10.22
C PHE A 60 28.61 31.21 9.43
N PRO A 61 29.89 31.06 9.79
CA PRO A 61 30.87 30.34 8.97
C PRO A 61 30.48 28.89 8.65
N LEU A 62 29.83 28.18 9.58
CA LEU A 62 29.39 26.80 9.32
C LEU A 62 28.15 26.77 8.44
N SER A 63 27.14 27.58 8.77
CA SER A 63 25.90 27.73 8.01
C SER A 63 26.17 28.08 6.54
N ASP A 64 27.07 29.04 6.29
CA ASP A 64 27.35 29.54 4.94
C ASP A 64 28.25 28.61 4.12
N SER A 65 28.85 27.61 4.79
CA SER A 65 29.64 26.58 4.12
C SER A 65 28.80 25.73 3.16
N ALA A 66 29.43 25.22 2.10
CA ALA A 66 28.77 24.30 1.17
C ALA A 66 28.48 22.92 1.78
N HIS A 67 29.10 22.58 2.92
CA HIS A 67 29.06 21.26 3.53
C HIS A 67 27.69 20.88 4.08
N PHE A 68 26.89 21.86 4.52
CA PHE A 68 25.58 21.65 5.15
C PHE A 68 24.40 22.13 4.29
N LYS A 69 24.62 22.36 2.99
CA LYS A 69 23.54 22.70 2.06
C LYS A 69 22.59 21.51 1.90
N PRO A 70 21.26 21.71 1.82
CA PRO A 70 20.33 20.65 1.48
C PRO A 70 20.76 19.90 0.21
N GLY A 71 20.80 18.57 0.28
CA GLY A 71 21.34 17.69 -0.76
C GLY A 71 22.79 17.24 -0.55
N ALA A 72 23.56 17.89 0.33
CA ALA A 72 24.90 17.41 0.70
C ALA A 72 24.81 16.05 1.42
N ARG A 73 25.79 15.19 1.19
CA ARG A 73 25.88 13.88 1.85
C ARG A 73 26.75 14.00 3.10
N LEU A 74 26.21 13.59 4.26
CA LEU A 74 26.95 13.53 5.51
C LEU A 74 27.10 12.08 5.98
N THR A 75 28.32 11.73 6.41
CA THR A 75 28.62 10.48 7.10
C THR A 75 29.05 10.82 8.53
N ILE A 76 28.41 10.21 9.51
CA ILE A 76 28.67 10.39 10.94
C ILE A 76 29.34 9.12 11.45
N ARG A 77 30.53 9.30 12.05
CA ARG A 77 31.28 8.22 12.68
C ARG A 77 31.46 8.51 14.15
N ALA A 78 31.32 7.49 14.99
CA ALA A 78 31.55 7.59 16.42
C ALA A 78 32.32 6.38 16.94
N GLY A 79 33.05 6.59 18.03
CA GLY A 79 33.80 5.54 18.70
C GLY A 79 34.53 6.05 19.93
N TYR A 80 35.61 5.37 20.30
CA TYR A 80 36.42 5.69 21.48
C TYR A 80 37.90 5.71 21.09
N GLY A 81 38.63 6.70 21.60
CA GLY A 81 40.05 6.85 21.31
C GLY A 81 40.32 7.02 19.82
N GLN A 82 41.09 6.11 19.20
CA GLN A 82 41.44 6.20 17.77
C GLN A 82 40.53 5.34 16.85
N GLN A 83 39.54 4.65 17.42
CA GLN A 83 38.62 3.81 16.67
C GLN A 83 37.30 4.55 16.48
N GLU A 84 36.83 4.63 15.23
CA GLU A 84 35.57 5.27 14.87
C GLU A 84 34.85 4.39 13.82
N ASP A 85 33.59 4.08 14.07
CA ASP A 85 32.74 3.32 13.14
C ASP A 85 31.65 4.23 12.57
N THR A 86 31.23 3.98 11.33
CA THR A 86 30.07 4.69 10.74
C THR A 86 28.79 4.28 11.47
N ILE A 87 28.08 5.26 12.00
CA ILE A 87 26.79 5.07 12.67
C ILE A 87 25.62 5.64 11.87
N PHE A 88 25.89 6.55 10.91
CA PHE A 88 24.89 7.12 10.01
C PHE A 88 25.50 7.67 8.72
N GLU A 89 24.84 7.44 7.60
CA GLU A 89 25.06 8.17 6.35
C GLU A 89 23.73 8.61 5.74
N GLY A 90 23.67 9.84 5.26
CA GLY A 90 22.45 10.37 4.67
C GLY A 90 22.62 11.71 3.97
N LEU A 91 21.49 12.24 3.53
CA LEU A 91 21.38 13.53 2.84
C LEU A 91 20.89 14.58 3.81
N VAL A 92 21.47 15.78 3.77
CA VAL A 92 20.89 16.96 4.44
C VAL A 92 19.55 17.29 3.78
N VAL A 93 18.46 17.27 4.55
CA VAL A 93 17.11 17.58 4.07
C VAL A 93 16.57 18.89 4.64
N ARG A 94 17.12 19.34 5.77
CA ARG A 94 16.76 20.61 6.38
C ARG A 94 18.00 21.24 7.00
N HIS A 95 18.14 22.53 6.73
CA HIS A 95 19.14 23.41 7.29
C HIS A 95 18.40 24.49 8.07
N GLY A 96 18.74 24.68 9.34
CA GLY A 96 18.11 25.68 10.19
C GLY A 96 19.15 26.42 11.02
N LEU A 97 18.92 27.72 11.21
CA LEU A 97 19.72 28.56 12.09
C LEU A 97 18.84 29.02 13.25
N ARG A 98 19.35 28.91 14.48
CA ARG A 98 18.67 29.38 15.69
C ARG A 98 19.61 30.33 16.41
N VAL A 99 19.13 31.54 16.71
CA VAL A 99 19.86 32.51 17.54
C VAL A 99 18.98 32.82 18.75
N GLN A 100 19.49 32.59 19.95
CA GLN A 100 18.80 32.88 21.20
C GLN A 100 19.50 34.01 21.97
N GLY A 101 19.00 34.31 23.17
CA GLY A 101 19.65 35.27 24.08
C GLY A 101 21.12 34.89 24.31
N ASP A 102 21.93 35.89 24.68
CA ASP A 102 23.38 35.74 24.95
C ASP A 102 24.21 35.25 23.75
N ASN A 103 23.72 35.45 22.51
CA ASN A 103 24.38 35.00 21.28
C ASN A 103 24.59 33.48 21.20
N ASP A 104 23.67 32.74 21.79
CA ASP A 104 23.58 31.30 21.57
C ASP A 104 23.07 31.06 20.13
N ALA A 105 24.01 31.09 19.19
CA ALA A 105 23.81 30.84 17.78
C ALA A 105 24.14 29.36 17.45
N ARG A 106 23.19 28.69 16.81
CA ARG A 106 23.22 27.26 16.53
C ARG A 106 22.83 26.96 15.10
N LEU A 107 23.68 26.22 14.41
CA LEU A 107 23.32 25.55 13.16
C LEU A 107 22.69 24.19 13.51
N VAL A 108 21.47 23.95 13.01
CA VAL A 108 20.72 22.71 13.16
C VAL A 108 20.53 22.06 11.80
N VAL A 109 21.12 20.89 11.63
CA VAL A 109 21.08 20.13 10.37
C VAL A 109 20.30 18.84 10.60
N ASP A 110 19.21 18.65 9.86
CA ASP A 110 18.50 17.37 9.83
C ASP A 110 18.87 16.61 8.55
N CYS A 111 19.34 15.40 8.74
CA CYS A 111 19.66 14.45 7.69
C CYS A 111 18.66 13.29 7.67
N ARG A 112 18.47 12.72 6.48
CA ARG A 112 17.68 11.51 6.27
C ARG A 112 18.45 10.52 5.40
N ASP A 113 18.20 9.24 5.61
CA ASP A 113 18.67 8.20 4.68
C ASP A 113 18.18 8.49 3.25
N ALA A 114 18.93 8.03 2.25
CA ALA A 114 18.55 8.19 0.84
C ALA A 114 17.16 7.63 0.51
N ALA A 115 16.66 6.66 1.29
CA ALA A 115 15.30 6.12 1.21
C ALA A 115 14.20 7.19 1.38
N VAL A 116 14.50 8.37 1.93
CA VAL A 116 13.54 9.50 2.00
C VAL A 116 12.96 9.87 0.64
N LYS A 117 13.70 9.65 -0.46
CA LYS A 117 13.25 9.92 -1.82
C LYS A 117 12.00 9.11 -2.22
N MET A 118 11.84 7.93 -1.63
CA MET A 118 10.69 7.05 -1.86
C MET A 118 9.40 7.55 -1.20
N THR A 119 9.49 8.49 -0.25
CA THR A 119 8.36 8.89 0.63
C THR A 119 7.53 10.06 0.11
N ILE A 120 8.05 10.83 -0.86
CA ILE A 120 7.46 12.13 -1.24
C ILE A 120 6.47 11.99 -2.39
N GLY A 121 6.86 11.33 -3.48
CA GLY A 121 6.06 11.24 -4.68
C GLY A 121 5.02 10.13 -4.59
N ARG A 122 3.73 10.48 -4.75
CA ARG A 122 2.65 9.49 -4.92
C ARG A 122 2.63 9.00 -6.36
N ARG A 123 2.50 7.69 -6.55
CA ARG A 123 2.52 7.04 -7.86
C ARG A 123 1.35 6.09 -8.05
N ASN A 124 1.11 5.72 -9.30
CA ASN A 124 0.21 4.65 -9.66
C ASN A 124 0.98 3.66 -10.55
N ALA A 125 0.76 2.38 -10.33
CA ALA A 125 1.36 1.31 -11.13
C ALA A 125 0.47 0.08 -11.13
N ASN A 126 0.53 -0.73 -12.19
CA ASN A 126 -0.08 -2.05 -12.23
C ASN A 126 1.02 -3.10 -12.40
N TYR A 127 1.08 -4.07 -11.49
CA TYR A 127 2.04 -5.17 -11.49
C TYR A 127 1.31 -6.45 -11.89
N ILE A 128 1.69 -6.99 -13.05
CA ILE A 128 1.09 -8.19 -13.63
C ILE A 128 2.07 -9.35 -13.50
N ASP A 129 1.58 -10.49 -13.04
CA ASP A 129 2.32 -11.75 -12.89
C ASP A 129 3.65 -11.62 -12.13
N GLN A 130 3.67 -10.87 -11.04
CA GLN A 130 4.88 -10.55 -10.26
C GLN A 130 4.79 -10.97 -8.79
N LEU A 131 5.96 -11.27 -8.21
CA LEU A 131 6.15 -11.51 -6.78
C LEU A 131 6.28 -10.17 -6.03
N ASP A 132 5.85 -10.14 -4.77
CA ASP A 132 6.08 -8.98 -3.89
C ASP A 132 7.56 -8.64 -3.76
N SER A 133 8.45 -9.65 -3.66
CA SER A 133 9.90 -9.44 -3.56
C SER A 133 10.51 -8.72 -4.78
N ASP A 134 10.01 -9.01 -5.97
CA ASP A 134 10.50 -8.43 -7.22
C ASP A 134 10.02 -6.98 -7.36
N ILE A 135 8.75 -6.74 -6.98
CA ILE A 135 8.15 -5.41 -6.93
C ILE A 135 8.93 -4.52 -5.93
N MET A 136 9.15 -4.99 -4.70
CA MET A 136 9.89 -4.23 -3.68
C MET A 136 11.33 -3.92 -4.11
N SER A 137 12.01 -4.86 -4.77
CA SER A 137 13.35 -4.65 -5.33
C SER A 137 13.35 -3.59 -6.43
N THR A 138 12.36 -3.64 -7.33
CA THR A 138 12.18 -2.67 -8.42
C THR A 138 11.92 -1.26 -7.88
N LEU A 139 11.05 -1.14 -6.87
CA LEU A 139 10.74 0.13 -6.22
C LEU A 139 11.98 0.75 -5.57
N ALA A 140 12.77 -0.03 -4.83
CA ALA A 140 14.01 0.47 -4.23
C ALA A 140 15.04 0.91 -5.30
N GLY A 141 15.22 0.10 -6.35
CA GLY A 141 16.13 0.39 -7.46
C GLY A 141 15.77 1.66 -8.24
N ALA A 142 14.48 1.96 -8.40
CA ALA A 142 14.00 3.18 -9.06
C ALA A 142 14.46 4.49 -8.38
N HIS A 143 14.87 4.42 -7.10
CA HIS A 143 15.39 5.56 -6.33
C HIS A 143 16.90 5.50 -6.09
N GLY A 144 17.61 4.57 -6.75
CA GLY A 144 19.05 4.41 -6.66
C GLY A 144 19.53 3.79 -5.35
N LEU A 145 18.67 3.02 -4.66
CA LEU A 145 19.02 2.27 -3.47
C LEU A 145 19.48 0.86 -3.86
N SER A 146 20.43 0.30 -3.11
CA SER A 146 20.67 -1.14 -3.15
C SER A 146 19.62 -1.85 -2.28
N ALA A 147 19.13 -3.00 -2.74
CA ALA A 147 18.09 -3.74 -2.02
C ALA A 147 18.48 -5.21 -1.85
N GLN A 148 18.27 -5.73 -0.63
CA GLN A 148 18.28 -7.14 -0.33
C GLN A 148 16.89 -7.51 0.18
N VAL A 149 16.16 -8.30 -0.60
CA VAL A 149 14.76 -8.63 -0.32
C VAL A 149 14.63 -10.15 -0.23
N ASP A 150 14.12 -10.64 0.89
CA ASP A 150 13.80 -12.06 1.05
C ASP A 150 12.75 -12.47 0.03
N ALA A 151 12.92 -13.66 -0.55
CA ALA A 151 12.03 -14.15 -1.59
C ALA A 151 10.62 -14.40 -1.04
N THR A 152 9.62 -13.80 -1.69
CA THR A 152 8.20 -14.07 -1.42
C THR A 152 7.70 -15.21 -2.31
N THR A 153 6.59 -15.85 -1.93
CA THR A 153 6.10 -17.05 -2.62
C THR A 153 4.82 -16.84 -3.43
N VAL A 154 4.13 -15.72 -3.25
CA VAL A 154 2.83 -15.46 -3.88
C VAL A 154 3.03 -14.59 -5.12
N THR A 155 2.71 -15.14 -6.30
CA THR A 155 2.64 -14.37 -7.54
C THR A 155 1.25 -13.74 -7.67
N HIS A 156 1.22 -12.43 -7.92
CA HIS A 156 -0.01 -11.68 -8.12
C HIS A 156 -0.36 -11.64 -9.61
N PRO A 157 -1.53 -12.14 -10.04
CA PRO A 157 -1.98 -11.99 -11.42
C PRO A 157 -2.14 -10.51 -11.80
N GLU A 158 -2.60 -9.70 -10.84
CA GLU A 158 -2.76 -8.26 -10.98
C GLU A 158 -2.69 -7.62 -9.58
N LEU A 159 -1.84 -6.61 -9.42
CA LEU A 159 -1.70 -5.86 -8.17
C LEU A 159 -1.49 -4.37 -8.49
N VAL A 160 -2.35 -3.50 -7.95
CA VAL A 160 -2.34 -2.08 -8.28
C VAL A 160 -1.79 -1.23 -7.12
N GLN A 161 -0.74 -0.45 -7.39
CA GLN A 161 -0.36 0.69 -6.56
C GLN A 161 -1.26 1.87 -6.94
N HIS A 162 -2.02 2.39 -5.97
CA HIS A 162 -2.97 3.47 -6.20
C HIS A 162 -2.65 4.70 -5.34
N PHE A 163 -2.08 5.71 -5.99
CA PHE A 163 -1.86 7.07 -5.47
C PHE A 163 -1.23 7.13 -4.07
N CYS A 164 -0.28 6.25 -3.81
CA CYS A 164 0.55 6.20 -2.60
C CYS A 164 2.04 6.29 -2.97
N SER A 165 2.90 6.60 -2.00
CA SER A 165 4.33 6.66 -2.26
C SER A 165 4.92 5.25 -2.46
N ASP A 166 6.06 5.16 -3.14
CA ASP A 166 6.74 3.87 -3.35
C ASP A 166 7.18 3.26 -2.01
N TRP A 167 7.50 4.11 -1.02
CA TRP A 167 7.81 3.68 0.34
C TRP A 167 6.60 3.05 1.03
N ASP A 168 5.43 3.70 0.97
CA ASP A 168 4.22 3.23 1.65
C ASP A 168 3.70 1.94 1.01
N PHE A 169 3.77 1.85 -0.33
CA PHE A 169 3.40 0.64 -1.04
C PHE A 169 4.34 -0.52 -0.69
N LEU A 170 5.66 -0.28 -0.71
CA LEU A 170 6.67 -1.27 -0.29
C LEU A 170 6.42 -1.75 1.14
N LEU A 171 6.20 -0.84 2.10
CA LEU A 171 5.89 -1.20 3.48
C LEU A 171 4.61 -2.03 3.60
N THR A 172 3.57 -1.68 2.85
CA THR A 172 2.31 -2.43 2.86
C THR A 172 2.51 -3.86 2.34
N ARG A 173 3.33 -4.04 1.30
CA ARG A 173 3.64 -5.37 0.75
C ARG A 173 4.56 -6.18 1.66
N ALA A 174 5.53 -5.54 2.31
CA ALA A 174 6.38 -6.18 3.32
C ALA A 174 5.55 -6.65 4.54
N ASP A 175 4.68 -5.79 5.08
CA ASP A 175 3.80 -6.09 6.22
C ASP A 175 2.84 -7.25 5.89
N ALA A 176 2.26 -7.28 4.68
CA ALA A 176 1.42 -8.39 4.21
C ALA A 176 2.15 -9.74 4.13
N ASN A 177 3.49 -9.72 4.04
CA ASN A 177 4.35 -10.90 4.03
C ASN A 177 5.01 -11.18 5.39
N GLY A 178 4.77 -10.36 6.43
CA GLY A 178 5.41 -10.49 7.74
C GLY A 178 6.91 -10.13 7.72
N LEU A 179 7.32 -9.32 6.75
CA LEU A 179 8.70 -8.86 6.59
C LEU A 179 8.86 -7.45 7.18
N LEU A 180 10.07 -7.15 7.64
CA LEU A 180 10.47 -5.84 8.15
C LEU A 180 11.35 -5.13 7.14
N VAL A 181 11.15 -3.82 6.99
CA VAL A 181 11.94 -2.98 6.10
C VAL A 181 12.96 -2.18 6.92
N ILE A 182 14.24 -2.40 6.65
CA ILE A 182 15.36 -1.80 7.37
C ILE A 182 16.21 -1.03 6.38
N ALA A 183 16.09 0.30 6.39
CA ALA A 183 16.95 1.18 5.60
C ALA A 183 18.25 1.49 6.36
N THR A 184 19.38 1.35 5.66
CA THR A 184 20.72 1.61 6.19
C THR A 184 21.62 2.23 5.13
N ASP A 185 21.88 3.52 5.25
CA ASP A 185 22.93 4.25 4.54
C ASP A 185 22.78 4.16 3.01
N GLY A 186 21.53 4.24 2.53
CA GLY A 186 21.18 4.09 1.11
C GLY A 186 21.04 2.64 0.61
N ALA A 187 21.11 1.66 1.51
CA ALA A 187 20.70 0.28 1.28
C ALA A 187 19.37 -0.01 1.98
N LEU A 188 18.62 -1.00 1.48
CA LEU A 188 17.34 -1.42 2.02
C LEU A 188 17.31 -2.94 2.16
N ALA A 189 17.08 -3.43 3.38
CA ALA A 189 16.84 -4.84 3.64
C ALA A 189 15.36 -5.07 3.92
N VAL A 190 14.70 -5.96 3.19
CA VAL A 190 13.34 -6.44 3.47
C VAL A 190 13.43 -7.90 3.87
N THR A 191 13.33 -8.18 5.16
CA THR A 191 13.70 -9.49 5.72
C THR A 191 12.73 -9.92 6.81
N ALA A 192 12.59 -11.23 7.01
CA ALA A 192 11.89 -11.76 8.18
C ALA A 192 12.66 -11.39 9.47
N PRO A 193 11.98 -11.18 10.61
CA PRO A 193 12.66 -10.98 11.89
C PRO A 193 13.47 -12.24 12.26
N ALA A 194 14.71 -12.04 12.69
CA ALA A 194 15.59 -13.14 13.04
C ALA A 194 15.07 -13.87 14.29
N ALA A 195 14.77 -15.17 14.16
CA ALA A 195 14.37 -16.02 15.28
C ALA A 195 15.56 -16.49 16.13
N GLU A 196 16.71 -16.69 15.49
CA GLU A 196 17.95 -17.16 16.10
C GLU A 196 19.14 -16.41 15.53
N GLY A 197 20.27 -16.45 16.23
CA GLY A 197 21.51 -15.83 15.80
C GLY A 197 22.40 -15.47 16.98
N GLU A 198 23.65 -15.11 16.69
CA GLU A 198 24.58 -14.65 17.72
C GLU A 198 24.28 -13.18 18.09
N PRO A 199 24.00 -12.87 19.37
CA PRO A 199 23.80 -11.49 19.79
C PRO A 199 25.08 -10.67 19.59
N ALA A 200 24.93 -9.48 19.00
CA ALA A 200 26.06 -8.58 18.78
C ALA A 200 26.60 -8.02 20.10
N LEU A 201 25.71 -7.80 21.08
CA LEU A 201 26.03 -7.27 22.40
C LEU A 201 25.37 -8.12 23.50
N ALA A 202 25.96 -8.13 24.68
CA ALA A 202 25.35 -8.61 25.91
C ALA A 202 25.21 -7.44 26.91
N VAL A 203 23.99 -7.02 27.18
CA VAL A 203 23.66 -5.91 28.07
C VAL A 203 23.15 -6.47 29.39
N THR A 204 23.94 -6.29 30.45
CA THR A 204 23.67 -6.91 31.75
C THR A 204 23.25 -5.88 32.79
N TYR A 205 22.16 -6.15 33.49
CA TYR A 205 21.73 -5.35 34.64
C TYR A 205 22.77 -5.38 35.76
N GLY A 206 23.14 -4.19 36.24
CA GLY A 206 24.22 -4.02 37.22
C GLY A 206 25.63 -3.96 36.63
N MET A 207 25.78 -4.05 35.29
CA MET A 207 27.07 -3.87 34.61
C MET A 207 26.98 -2.87 33.45
N ASP A 208 26.15 -3.15 32.44
CA ASP A 208 26.10 -2.39 31.18
C ASP A 208 24.80 -1.59 31.02
N LEU A 209 23.72 -2.07 31.64
CA LEU A 209 22.39 -1.51 31.51
C LEU A 209 22.27 -0.22 32.34
N ILE A 210 21.91 0.87 31.66
CA ILE A 210 21.71 2.19 32.26
C ILE A 210 20.23 2.42 32.58
N ASP A 211 19.36 2.08 31.65
CA ASP A 211 17.90 2.24 31.77
C ASP A 211 17.18 1.08 31.06
N PHE A 212 16.02 0.68 31.57
CA PHE A 212 15.22 -0.38 30.99
C PHE A 212 13.75 -0.19 31.31
N GLU A 213 12.92 -0.29 30.27
CA GLU A 213 11.47 -0.34 30.37
C GLU A 213 10.98 -1.45 29.44
N GLY A 214 10.04 -2.27 29.92
CA GLY A 214 9.49 -3.33 29.11
C GLY A 214 8.18 -3.88 29.66
N ASP A 215 7.27 -4.17 28.74
CA ASP A 215 5.95 -4.73 29.02
C ASP A 215 5.80 -6.09 28.34
N VAL A 216 5.01 -6.98 28.96
CA VAL A 216 4.50 -8.20 28.32
C VAL A 216 2.99 -8.03 28.11
N ASP A 217 2.50 -8.24 26.89
CA ASP A 217 1.11 -8.01 26.53
C ASP A 217 0.47 -9.23 25.85
N ALA A 218 -0.56 -9.79 26.51
CA ALA A 218 -1.31 -10.94 26.01
C ALA A 218 -2.49 -10.58 25.09
N ARG A 219 -2.90 -9.30 25.02
CA ARG A 219 -4.14 -8.87 24.37
C ARG A 219 -4.17 -9.14 22.85
N HIS A 220 -2.99 -9.22 22.24
CA HIS A 220 -2.81 -9.43 20.80
C HIS A 220 -2.14 -10.76 20.48
N GLN A 221 -2.18 -11.74 21.41
CA GLN A 221 -1.62 -13.07 21.21
C GLN A 221 -2.73 -14.05 20.82
N TYR A 222 -2.50 -14.83 19.76
CA TYR A 222 -3.49 -15.72 19.16
C TYR A 222 -2.96 -17.14 19.04
N GLY A 223 -3.77 -18.13 19.43
CA GLY A 223 -3.37 -19.54 19.31
C GLY A 223 -3.23 -19.99 17.85
N SER A 224 -4.01 -19.38 16.96
CA SER A 224 -3.92 -19.53 15.52
C SER A 224 -4.42 -18.28 14.81
N ALA A 225 -4.04 -18.06 13.55
CA ALA A 225 -4.63 -17.06 12.67
C ALA A 225 -5.04 -17.70 11.34
N MET A 226 -6.14 -17.25 10.75
CA MET A 226 -6.62 -17.78 9.47
C MET A 226 -7.28 -16.67 8.66
N ALA A 227 -7.04 -16.64 7.35
CA ALA A 227 -7.64 -15.64 6.47
C ALA A 227 -8.67 -16.26 5.52
N VAL A 228 -9.73 -15.51 5.24
CA VAL A 228 -10.80 -15.89 4.31
C VAL A 228 -11.05 -14.82 3.25
N SER A 229 -11.48 -15.24 2.06
CA SER A 229 -12.07 -14.35 1.04
C SER A 229 -13.24 -15.04 0.33
N TRP A 230 -13.88 -14.34 -0.59
CA TRP A 230 -14.89 -14.92 -1.49
C TRP A 230 -14.23 -15.55 -2.71
N ASP A 231 -14.62 -16.78 -3.07
CA ASP A 231 -14.26 -17.42 -4.34
C ASP A 231 -15.41 -17.24 -5.36
N PRO A 232 -15.22 -16.41 -6.41
CA PRO A 232 -16.23 -16.21 -7.44
C PRO A 232 -16.55 -17.47 -8.24
N LYS A 233 -15.60 -18.38 -8.42
CA LYS A 233 -15.73 -19.59 -9.21
C LYS A 233 -16.48 -20.67 -8.46
N ALA A 234 -16.14 -20.90 -7.19
CA ALA A 234 -16.84 -21.84 -6.33
C ALA A 234 -18.14 -21.28 -5.72
N GLN A 235 -18.32 -19.95 -5.75
CA GLN A 235 -19.40 -19.23 -5.06
C GLN A 235 -19.48 -19.56 -3.56
N ALA A 236 -18.33 -19.63 -2.91
CA ALA A 236 -18.19 -19.98 -1.49
C ALA A 236 -17.05 -19.20 -0.83
N ALA A 237 -16.93 -19.33 0.49
CA ALA A 237 -15.76 -18.85 1.20
C ALA A 237 -14.53 -19.69 0.84
N LEU A 238 -13.42 -19.02 0.49
CA LEU A 238 -12.11 -19.63 0.33
C LEU A 238 -11.24 -19.28 1.52
N GLU A 239 -10.70 -20.31 2.17
CA GLU A 239 -9.86 -20.17 3.36
C GLU A 239 -8.41 -20.54 3.04
N GLY A 240 -7.50 -19.71 3.54
CA GLY A 240 -6.08 -20.05 3.62
C GLY A 240 -5.81 -21.10 4.70
N SER A 241 -4.60 -21.65 4.72
CA SER A 241 -4.18 -22.50 5.83
C SER A 241 -4.03 -21.68 7.10
N ALA A 242 -4.44 -22.25 8.23
CA ALA A 242 -4.23 -21.65 9.54
C ALA A 242 -2.72 -21.54 9.85
N ALA A 243 -2.35 -20.49 10.57
CA ALA A 243 -0.98 -20.20 10.97
C ALA A 243 -0.85 -20.23 12.49
N ASP A 244 0.09 -21.03 12.98
CA ASP A 244 0.48 -21.10 14.39
C ASP A 244 1.34 -19.89 14.80
N PRO A 245 1.54 -19.65 16.11
CA PRO A 245 2.37 -18.55 16.57
C PRO A 245 3.77 -18.58 15.95
N ALA A 246 4.24 -17.41 15.50
CA ALA A 246 5.52 -17.31 14.80
C ALA A 246 6.71 -17.59 15.73
N THR A 247 7.74 -18.24 15.19
CA THR A 247 9.01 -18.44 15.88
C THR A 247 9.79 -17.13 15.90
N LEU A 248 10.05 -16.62 17.11
CA LEU A 248 10.82 -15.41 17.38
C LEU A 248 11.86 -15.72 18.46
N PRO A 249 12.84 -14.82 18.72
CA PRO A 249 13.83 -15.07 19.75
C PRO A 249 13.21 -15.44 21.10
N ALA A 250 13.88 -16.35 21.80
CA ALA A 250 13.52 -16.80 23.14
C ALA A 250 13.81 -15.68 24.17
N GLN A 251 13.03 -14.60 24.08
CA GLN A 251 12.99 -13.51 25.04
C GLN A 251 12.01 -13.87 26.15
N GLY A 252 12.50 -13.89 27.38
CA GLY A 252 11.72 -14.20 28.57
C GLY A 252 11.25 -15.66 28.64
N ASP A 253 10.39 -15.92 29.62
CA ASP A 253 9.82 -17.24 29.91
C ASP A 253 8.32 -17.36 29.55
N LEU A 254 7.79 -16.38 28.81
CA LEU A 254 6.41 -16.35 28.32
C LEU A 254 6.39 -16.26 26.79
N ASP A 255 6.20 -17.40 26.14
CA ASP A 255 6.07 -17.46 24.68
C ASP A 255 4.65 -17.07 24.21
N SER A 256 4.51 -16.90 22.90
CA SER A 256 3.24 -16.47 22.29
C SER A 256 2.13 -17.50 22.51
N THR A 257 2.46 -18.79 22.51
CA THR A 257 1.53 -19.89 22.81
C THR A 257 0.96 -19.77 24.22
N THR A 258 1.82 -19.58 25.22
CA THR A 258 1.42 -19.42 26.63
C THR A 258 0.52 -18.21 26.80
N LEU A 259 0.88 -17.08 26.19
CA LEU A 259 0.11 -15.84 26.32
C LEU A 259 -1.22 -15.86 25.57
N SER A 260 -1.30 -16.59 24.44
CA SER A 260 -2.56 -16.74 23.71
C SER A 260 -3.67 -17.38 24.55
N ALA A 261 -3.31 -18.23 25.52
CA ALA A 261 -4.25 -18.88 26.43
C ALA A 261 -4.92 -17.92 27.42
N VAL A 262 -4.38 -16.71 27.60
CA VAL A 262 -4.96 -15.70 28.52
C VAL A 262 -6.29 -15.17 27.98
N ILE A 263 -6.31 -14.76 26.71
CA ILE A 263 -7.55 -14.36 26.03
C ILE A 263 -8.34 -15.60 25.59
N GLY A 264 -7.62 -16.68 25.20
CA GLY A 264 -8.24 -17.96 24.85
C GLY A 264 -8.97 -17.93 23.51
N LEU A 265 -8.56 -17.06 22.57
CA LEU A 265 -9.10 -17.05 21.22
C LEU A 265 -8.48 -18.19 20.40
N GLU A 266 -9.32 -19.15 19.99
CA GLU A 266 -8.89 -20.35 19.25
C GLU A 266 -8.25 -20.01 17.90
N SER A 267 -8.88 -19.12 17.13
CA SER A 267 -8.34 -18.64 15.85
C SER A 267 -8.74 -17.19 15.61
N PHE A 268 -7.75 -16.36 15.29
CA PHE A 268 -7.94 -14.99 14.84
C PHE A 268 -8.25 -14.96 13.35
N ARG A 269 -9.47 -14.57 12.99
CA ARG A 269 -9.94 -14.60 11.61
C ARG A 269 -9.72 -13.26 10.91
N LEU A 270 -8.89 -13.28 9.87
CA LEU A 270 -8.74 -12.20 8.90
C LEU A 270 -9.77 -12.37 7.78
N GLN A 271 -10.31 -11.27 7.28
CA GLN A 271 -11.28 -11.30 6.19
C GLN A 271 -10.91 -10.28 5.11
N ALA A 272 -10.67 -10.77 3.90
CA ALA A 272 -10.54 -9.94 2.72
C ALA A 272 -11.92 -9.72 2.09
N GLY A 273 -12.27 -8.46 1.83
CA GLY A 273 -13.53 -8.10 1.17
C GLY A 273 -13.51 -8.25 -0.35
N ALA A 274 -12.33 -8.47 -0.94
CA ALA A 274 -12.15 -8.83 -2.34
C ALA A 274 -11.61 -10.27 -2.48
N PRO A 275 -11.86 -10.97 -3.61
CA PRO A 275 -11.34 -12.30 -3.85
C PRO A 275 -9.81 -12.37 -3.77
N GLN A 276 -9.26 -13.36 -3.06
CA GLN A 276 -7.81 -13.56 -2.93
C GLN A 276 -7.43 -15.00 -3.24
N SER A 277 -6.16 -15.24 -3.60
CA SER A 277 -5.66 -16.60 -3.76
C SER A 277 -5.50 -17.29 -2.41
N LYS A 278 -5.60 -18.62 -2.38
CA LYS A 278 -5.39 -19.41 -1.15
C LYS A 278 -4.00 -19.20 -0.55
N ASP A 279 -2.99 -19.05 -1.40
CA ASP A 279 -1.60 -18.83 -0.98
C ASP A 279 -1.44 -17.45 -0.35
N MET A 280 -2.08 -16.41 -0.90
CA MET A 280 -2.10 -15.07 -0.31
C MET A 280 -2.77 -15.07 1.07
N LEU A 281 -3.92 -15.73 1.20
CA LEU A 281 -4.62 -15.85 2.49
C LEU A 281 -3.77 -16.57 3.54
N THR A 282 -3.08 -17.63 3.13
CA THR A 282 -2.16 -18.38 3.99
C THR A 282 -0.98 -17.50 4.43
N GLN A 283 -0.40 -16.74 3.51
CA GLN A 283 0.72 -15.86 3.80
C GLN A 283 0.30 -14.71 4.72
N TRP A 284 -0.88 -14.13 4.51
CA TRP A 284 -1.39 -13.05 5.36
C TRP A 284 -1.66 -13.51 6.80
N ALA A 285 -2.16 -14.74 6.97
CA ALA A 285 -2.31 -15.36 8.30
C ALA A 285 -0.97 -15.54 9.01
N LYS A 286 0.09 -15.96 8.29
CA LYS A 286 1.45 -16.04 8.85
C LYS A 286 1.99 -14.67 9.26
N ALA A 287 1.80 -13.66 8.42
CA ALA A 287 2.20 -12.29 8.72
C ALA A 287 1.54 -11.76 10.01
N GLN A 288 0.24 -12.04 10.18
CA GLN A 288 -0.49 -11.69 11.42
C GLN A 288 0.11 -12.37 12.66
N GLN A 289 0.61 -13.59 12.55
CA GLN A 289 1.28 -14.29 13.66
C GLN A 289 2.66 -13.74 13.97
N VAL A 290 3.45 -13.35 12.95
CA VAL A 290 4.73 -12.65 13.14
C VAL A 290 4.50 -11.36 13.92
N LYS A 291 3.49 -10.61 13.54
CA LYS A 291 3.15 -9.34 14.17
C LYS A 291 2.64 -9.48 15.59
N SER A 292 1.71 -10.42 15.81
CA SER A 292 1.27 -10.85 17.14
C SER A 292 2.48 -11.16 18.03
N GLY A 293 3.42 -11.99 17.53
CA GLY A 293 4.62 -12.34 18.27
C GLY A 293 5.54 -11.15 18.59
N LEU A 294 5.71 -10.20 17.67
CA LEU A 294 6.51 -8.99 17.89
C LEU A 294 5.85 -8.00 18.87
N ALA A 295 4.52 -8.02 18.99
CA ALA A 295 3.77 -7.22 19.96
C ALA A 295 3.75 -7.81 21.38
N ARG A 296 4.21 -9.06 21.53
CA ARG A 296 4.23 -9.80 22.81
C ARG A 296 5.00 -9.09 23.90
N MET A 297 6.19 -8.61 23.57
CA MET A 297 7.10 -7.93 24.47
C MET A 297 7.60 -6.67 23.79
N ARG A 298 7.38 -5.52 24.41
CA ARG A 298 7.79 -4.22 23.87
C ARG A 298 8.51 -3.42 24.93
N GLY A 299 9.44 -2.58 24.51
CA GLY A 299 10.20 -1.76 25.45
C GLY A 299 11.48 -1.22 24.85
N HIS A 300 12.32 -0.66 25.73
CA HIS A 300 13.62 -0.14 25.37
C HIS A 300 14.67 -0.45 26.46
N LEU A 301 15.92 -0.45 26.05
CA LEU A 301 17.08 -0.54 26.93
C LEU A 301 18.13 0.50 26.54
N LYS A 302 18.70 1.19 27.52
CA LYS A 302 19.79 2.15 27.34
C LYS A 302 21.09 1.60 27.89
N PHE A 303 22.17 1.78 27.16
CA PHE A 303 23.51 1.32 27.52
C PHE A 303 24.60 2.24 26.93
N GLN A 304 25.85 1.97 27.29
CA GLN A 304 27.01 2.71 26.77
C GLN A 304 27.06 2.66 25.24
N GLY A 305 27.35 3.80 24.60
CA GLY A 305 27.29 3.93 23.16
C GLY A 305 28.14 2.90 22.40
N SER A 306 27.54 2.22 21.42
CA SER A 306 28.20 1.19 20.61
C SER A 306 27.64 1.12 19.20
N ALA A 307 28.54 1.07 18.19
CA ALA A 307 28.20 0.91 16.78
C ALA A 307 27.90 -0.56 16.39
N LYS A 308 28.10 -1.51 17.31
CA LYS A 308 27.79 -2.94 17.10
C LYS A 308 26.28 -3.22 17.16
N ALA A 309 25.51 -2.38 17.85
CA ALA A 309 24.05 -2.47 17.88
C ALA A 309 23.46 -2.05 16.53
N ARG A 310 22.58 -2.87 15.96
CA ARG A 310 21.95 -2.62 14.66
C ARG A 310 20.47 -3.01 14.70
N VAL A 311 19.62 -2.23 14.04
CA VAL A 311 18.22 -2.61 13.77
C VAL A 311 18.22 -3.88 12.91
N GLY A 312 17.38 -4.84 13.26
CA GLY A 312 17.39 -6.19 12.67
C GLY A 312 18.41 -7.14 13.31
N GLY A 313 19.27 -6.63 14.20
CA GLY A 313 20.23 -7.44 14.95
C GLY A 313 19.65 -7.98 16.26
N LEU A 314 20.46 -8.79 16.95
CA LEU A 314 20.13 -9.40 18.23
C LEU A 314 21.00 -8.82 19.35
N ILE A 315 20.40 -8.61 20.53
CA ILE A 315 21.10 -8.24 21.77
C ILE A 315 20.71 -9.24 22.86
N ALA A 316 21.68 -9.71 23.66
CA ALA A 316 21.38 -10.51 24.85
C ALA A 316 21.11 -9.57 26.02
N LEU A 317 19.88 -9.60 26.54
CA LEU A 317 19.48 -8.84 27.73
C LEU A 317 19.53 -9.76 28.95
N GLN A 318 20.29 -9.37 29.97
CA GLN A 318 20.61 -10.23 31.12
C GLN A 318 20.33 -9.53 32.44
N GLY A 319 19.84 -10.28 33.44
CA GLY A 319 19.72 -9.81 34.82
C GLY A 319 18.47 -8.97 35.12
N VAL A 320 17.58 -8.77 34.16
CA VAL A 320 16.28 -8.06 34.33
C VAL A 320 15.14 -8.99 34.76
N GLY A 321 15.47 -10.18 35.27
CA GLY A 321 14.52 -11.22 35.68
C GLY A 321 14.09 -12.14 34.53
N ALA A 322 13.57 -13.31 34.89
CA ALA A 322 13.23 -14.39 33.94
C ALA A 322 12.16 -14.00 32.91
N ARG A 323 11.31 -13.01 33.25
CA ARG A 323 10.23 -12.53 32.38
C ARG A 323 10.71 -11.77 31.16
N PHE A 324 11.89 -11.14 31.23
CA PHE A 324 12.40 -10.24 30.19
C PHE A 324 13.82 -10.59 29.71
N SER A 325 14.59 -11.32 30.53
CA SER A 325 15.94 -11.75 30.14
C SER A 325 15.89 -12.72 28.96
N GLY A 326 16.87 -12.64 28.07
CA GLY A 326 16.93 -13.45 26.87
C GLY A 326 17.46 -12.66 25.68
N THR A 327 17.41 -13.27 24.50
CA THR A 327 17.82 -12.60 23.26
C THR A 327 16.67 -11.73 22.75
N VAL A 328 16.93 -10.44 22.56
CA VAL A 328 15.96 -9.46 22.02
C VAL A 328 16.30 -9.13 20.57
N PHE A 329 15.27 -9.03 19.73
CA PHE A 329 15.38 -8.54 18.36
C PHE A 329 15.22 -7.02 18.35
N VAL A 330 16.22 -6.31 17.82
CA VAL A 330 16.26 -4.85 17.84
C VAL A 330 15.39 -4.29 16.73
N THR A 331 14.32 -3.59 17.09
CA THR A 331 13.36 -2.98 16.16
C THR A 331 13.60 -1.49 15.99
N GLY A 332 14.27 -0.85 16.94
CA GLY A 332 14.64 0.56 16.91
C GLY A 332 15.98 0.81 17.60
N LEU A 333 16.64 1.89 17.21
CA LEU A 333 17.93 2.30 17.74
C LEU A 333 18.02 3.82 17.75
N ARG A 334 18.37 4.38 18.90
CA ARG A 334 18.69 5.79 19.06
C ARG A 334 20.11 5.94 19.61
N HIS A 335 20.99 6.58 18.84
CA HIS A 335 22.26 7.06 19.37
C HIS A 335 22.10 8.52 19.76
N HIS A 336 22.61 8.86 20.94
CA HIS A 336 22.67 10.23 21.42
C HIS A 336 24.07 10.53 21.94
N ILE A 337 24.71 11.53 21.34
CA ILE A 337 26.04 12.00 21.67
C ILE A 337 25.94 13.48 22.03
N GLU A 338 26.30 13.84 23.24
CA GLU A 338 26.25 15.20 23.78
C GLU A 338 27.25 15.30 24.95
N ASP A 339 27.89 16.47 25.13
CA ASP A 339 28.84 16.74 26.22
C ASP A 339 29.93 15.67 26.43
N GLY A 340 30.40 15.07 25.33
CA GLY A 340 31.43 14.03 25.34
C GLY A 340 30.96 12.65 25.82
N ALA A 341 29.66 12.47 26.07
CA ALA A 341 29.04 11.20 26.39
C ALA A 341 28.30 10.62 25.17
N TRP A 342 28.43 9.31 24.95
CA TRP A 342 27.66 8.59 23.94
C TRP A 342 26.81 7.52 24.61
N THR A 343 25.50 7.57 24.37
CA THR A 343 24.55 6.52 24.80
C THR A 343 23.83 5.94 23.60
N THR A 344 23.53 4.64 23.69
CA THR A 344 22.68 3.93 22.73
C THR A 344 21.44 3.42 23.46
N GLU A 345 20.28 3.67 22.88
CA GLU A 345 19.01 3.11 23.29
C GLU A 345 18.51 2.18 22.19
N ALA A 346 18.23 0.93 22.53
CA ALA A 346 17.67 -0.06 21.62
C ALA A 346 16.21 -0.35 21.99
N GLU A 347 15.32 -0.27 21.01
CA GLU A 347 13.91 -0.65 21.14
C GLU A 347 13.75 -2.12 20.71
N PHE A 348 12.85 -2.85 21.37
CA PHE A 348 12.45 -4.19 20.99
C PHE A 348 10.92 -4.31 20.95
N GLY A 349 10.44 -5.27 20.14
CA GLY A 349 9.02 -5.43 19.84
C GLY A 349 8.47 -4.39 18.87
N LEU A 350 7.25 -4.60 18.39
CA LEU A 350 6.57 -3.72 17.45
C LEU A 350 5.09 -3.57 17.77
N ASP A 351 4.51 -2.46 17.33
CA ASP A 351 3.08 -2.19 17.52
C ASP A 351 2.19 -3.20 16.75
N PRO A 352 1.08 -3.68 17.35
CA PRO A 352 0.18 -4.62 16.70
C PRO A 352 -0.65 -4.01 15.55
N ASP A 353 -0.72 -2.68 15.41
CA ASP A 353 -1.52 -2.01 14.37
C ASP A 353 -0.89 -2.11 12.98
N TRP A 354 -1.71 -2.37 11.95
CA TRP A 354 -1.25 -2.56 10.56
C TRP A 354 -0.72 -1.26 10.00
N PHE A 355 0.37 -1.32 9.21
CA PHE A 355 0.90 -0.11 8.59
C PHE A 355 -0.19 0.55 7.74
N SER A 356 -0.98 -0.24 7.02
CA SER A 356 -2.13 0.20 6.23
C SER A 356 -3.30 0.78 7.04
N ALA A 357 -3.33 0.63 8.36
CA ALA A 357 -4.32 1.27 9.22
C ALA A 357 -4.01 2.76 9.49
N ARG A 358 -2.81 3.23 9.12
CA ARG A 358 -2.45 4.64 9.28
C ARG A 358 -3.21 5.53 8.27
N PRO A 359 -3.76 6.69 8.70
CA PRO A 359 -4.57 7.55 7.83
C PRO A 359 -3.83 8.16 6.63
N ASP A 360 -2.49 8.19 6.66
CA ASP A 360 -1.63 8.83 5.66
C ASP A 360 -1.20 7.92 4.50
N VAL A 361 -1.40 6.59 4.64
CA VAL A 361 -1.11 5.59 3.60
C VAL A 361 -2.04 5.76 2.39
N PRO A 362 -3.39 5.68 2.50
CA PRO A 362 -4.24 6.14 1.43
C PRO A 362 -4.18 7.67 1.30
N ALA A 363 -4.36 8.19 0.09
CA ALA A 363 -4.58 9.63 -0.05
C ALA A 363 -5.81 10.03 0.75
N GLN A 364 -5.77 11.20 1.37
CA GLN A 364 -6.95 11.78 2.01
C GLN A 364 -8.08 11.72 0.99
N PRO A 365 -9.20 11.03 1.28
CA PRO A 365 -10.19 10.90 0.26
C PRO A 365 -10.79 12.29 -0.04
N ALA A 366 -11.22 12.51 -1.29
CA ALA A 366 -11.46 13.83 -1.87
C ALA A 366 -10.25 14.80 -1.85
N ALA A 367 -9.03 14.27 -1.85
CA ALA A 367 -7.76 15.02 -1.83
C ALA A 367 -7.60 16.00 -0.65
N GLY A 368 -8.38 15.81 0.43
CA GLY A 368 -8.43 16.74 1.56
C GLY A 368 -9.13 18.07 1.27
N LEU A 369 -9.82 18.19 0.12
CA LEU A 369 -10.53 19.42 -0.28
C LEU A 369 -11.93 19.53 0.35
N LEU A 370 -12.54 18.40 0.72
CA LEU A 370 -13.84 18.32 1.39
C LEU A 370 -14.02 16.96 2.11
N PRO A 371 -15.00 16.81 3.02
CA PRO A 371 -15.29 15.53 3.66
C PRO A 371 -15.66 14.44 2.65
N PRO A 372 -14.98 13.29 2.64
CA PRO A 372 -15.17 12.29 1.60
C PRO A 372 -16.24 11.24 1.87
N VAL A 373 -16.76 10.66 0.79
CA VAL A 373 -17.41 9.34 0.73
C VAL A 373 -16.58 8.49 -0.26
N PRO A 374 -16.11 7.27 0.07
CA PRO A 374 -15.30 6.47 -0.85
C PRO A 374 -16.05 6.23 -2.17
N GLY A 375 -15.39 6.53 -3.31
CA GLY A 375 -16.08 6.90 -4.55
C GLY A 375 -15.85 6.00 -5.76
N LEU A 376 -16.70 6.17 -6.76
CA LEU A 376 -16.61 5.54 -8.07
C LEU A 376 -15.53 6.22 -8.92
N GLN A 377 -14.90 5.46 -9.82
CA GLN A 377 -13.98 6.01 -10.83
C GLN A 377 -14.58 5.90 -12.24
N VAL A 378 -14.02 6.66 -13.17
CA VAL A 378 -14.40 6.59 -14.58
C VAL A 378 -13.24 5.97 -15.36
N GLY A 379 -13.56 5.00 -16.21
CA GLY A 379 -12.63 4.32 -17.07
C GLY A 379 -13.08 4.32 -18.53
N VAL A 380 -12.16 3.95 -19.41
CA VAL A 380 -12.38 3.79 -20.85
C VAL A 380 -12.12 2.34 -21.22
N VAL A 381 -13.08 1.68 -21.84
CA VAL A 381 -12.93 0.27 -22.24
C VAL A 381 -11.82 0.16 -23.29
N LEU A 382 -10.85 -0.72 -23.04
CA LEU A 382 -9.76 -1.01 -23.97
C LEU A 382 -9.98 -2.29 -24.76
N LYS A 383 -10.44 -3.34 -24.07
CA LYS A 383 -10.52 -4.68 -24.63
C LYS A 383 -11.68 -5.45 -24.01
N LEU A 384 -12.36 -6.28 -24.82
CA LEU A 384 -13.52 -7.06 -24.39
C LEU A 384 -13.22 -8.56 -24.19
N ASP A 385 -12.02 -9.02 -24.55
CA ASP A 385 -11.65 -10.44 -24.60
C ASP A 385 -10.20 -10.69 -24.19
N GLY A 386 -9.85 -11.97 -24.01
CA GLY A 386 -8.48 -12.41 -23.79
C GLY A 386 -7.96 -12.09 -22.39
N ASP A 387 -8.83 -12.22 -21.39
CA ASP A 387 -8.45 -12.21 -19.98
C ASP A 387 -7.38 -13.29 -19.72
N PRO A 388 -6.24 -12.97 -19.11
CA PRO A 388 -5.16 -13.93 -18.85
C PRO A 388 -5.58 -15.13 -17.99
N THR A 389 -6.59 -14.96 -17.15
CA THR A 389 -7.11 -16.01 -16.26
C THR A 389 -8.31 -16.76 -16.85
N GLY A 390 -8.79 -16.37 -18.04
CA GLY A 390 -9.95 -16.97 -18.70
C GLY A 390 -11.31 -16.59 -18.09
N GLU A 391 -11.32 -15.65 -17.14
CA GLU A 391 -12.55 -15.15 -16.52
C GLU A 391 -13.28 -14.16 -17.45
N PRO A 392 -14.62 -14.02 -17.34
CA PRO A 392 -15.42 -13.11 -18.16
C PRO A 392 -15.27 -11.65 -17.67
N ARG A 393 -14.08 -11.09 -17.83
CA ARG A 393 -13.72 -9.70 -17.52
C ARG A 393 -13.39 -8.93 -18.79
N ILE A 394 -13.50 -7.60 -18.71
CA ILE A 394 -13.07 -6.68 -19.77
C ILE A 394 -11.92 -5.82 -19.25
N GLN A 395 -11.04 -5.36 -20.14
CA GLN A 395 -9.94 -4.49 -19.76
C GLN A 395 -10.36 -3.02 -19.88
N VAL A 396 -10.11 -2.25 -18.84
CA VAL A 396 -10.47 -0.83 -18.75
C VAL A 396 -9.23 -0.01 -18.41
N LYS A 397 -9.00 1.07 -19.15
CA LYS A 397 -8.01 2.09 -18.81
C LYS A 397 -8.65 3.09 -17.86
N VAL A 398 -7.99 3.37 -16.74
CA VAL A 398 -8.42 4.45 -15.84
C VAL A 398 -7.50 5.66 -16.08
N PRO A 399 -7.94 6.69 -16.82
CA PRO A 399 -7.03 7.74 -17.29
C PRO A 399 -6.34 8.51 -16.15
N VAL A 400 -7.02 8.67 -15.02
CA VAL A 400 -6.51 9.39 -13.84
C VAL A 400 -5.36 8.64 -13.17
N LEU A 401 -5.26 7.31 -13.33
CA LEU A 401 -4.13 6.57 -12.81
C LEU A 401 -2.83 6.94 -13.53
N GLN A 402 -2.88 7.32 -14.80
CA GLN A 402 -1.67 7.58 -15.61
C GLN A 402 -0.61 6.48 -15.45
N ALA A 403 -1.03 5.23 -15.19
CA ALA A 403 -0.12 4.12 -15.01
C ALA A 403 0.64 3.84 -16.31
N GLU A 404 1.88 3.37 -16.20
CA GLU A 404 2.71 3.01 -17.35
C GLU A 404 2.12 1.83 -18.16
N THR A 405 1.32 1.00 -17.50
CA THR A 405 0.57 -0.12 -18.07
C THR A 405 -0.81 0.31 -18.55
N GLU A 406 -1.29 -0.24 -19.68
CA GLU A 406 -2.45 0.32 -20.38
C GLU A 406 -3.82 0.15 -19.70
N GLY A 407 -4.03 -0.82 -18.80
CA GLY A 407 -5.33 -0.98 -18.14
C GLY A 407 -5.39 -2.06 -17.06
N VAL A 408 -6.59 -2.21 -16.47
CA VAL A 408 -6.93 -3.18 -15.41
C VAL A 408 -8.09 -4.08 -15.85
N TRP A 409 -8.11 -5.34 -15.39
CA TRP A 409 -9.20 -6.27 -15.72
C TRP A 409 -10.37 -6.14 -14.75
N ALA A 410 -11.54 -5.74 -15.26
CA ALA A 410 -12.75 -5.49 -14.47
C ALA A 410 -13.87 -6.49 -14.79
N ARG A 411 -14.54 -6.96 -13.73
CA ARG A 411 -15.81 -7.69 -13.88
C ARG A 411 -16.90 -6.74 -14.39
N LEU A 412 -17.91 -7.27 -15.06
CA LEU A 412 -19.03 -6.48 -15.56
C LEU A 412 -20.32 -6.81 -14.81
N LEU A 413 -20.95 -5.79 -14.22
CA LEU A 413 -22.30 -5.90 -13.67
C LEU A 413 -23.30 -6.06 -14.82
N GLN A 414 -24.19 -7.05 -14.70
CA GLN A 414 -25.29 -7.27 -15.63
C GLN A 414 -26.62 -7.16 -14.89
N GLY A 415 -27.67 -6.69 -15.57
CA GLY A 415 -29.02 -6.59 -14.99
C GLY A 415 -29.62 -7.96 -14.61
N HIS A 416 -29.18 -9.03 -15.28
CA HIS A 416 -29.49 -10.42 -14.94
C HIS A 416 -28.41 -11.33 -15.53
N ALA A 417 -27.70 -12.09 -14.70
CA ALA A 417 -26.69 -13.05 -15.14
C ALA A 417 -26.94 -14.42 -14.51
N SER A 418 -27.12 -15.44 -15.35
CA SER A 418 -27.31 -16.84 -14.95
C SER A 418 -26.49 -17.77 -15.85
N SER A 419 -26.45 -19.06 -15.50
CA SER A 419 -25.73 -20.07 -16.27
C SER A 419 -26.38 -20.30 -17.64
N GLY A 420 -25.84 -19.64 -18.68
CA GLY A 420 -26.25 -19.81 -20.07
C GLY A 420 -27.39 -18.89 -20.55
N PHE A 421 -27.90 -18.00 -19.69
CA PHE A 421 -28.95 -17.03 -20.07
C PHE A 421 -28.90 -15.78 -19.17
N GLY A 422 -29.48 -14.68 -19.64
CA GLY A 422 -29.52 -13.42 -18.91
C GLY A 422 -29.62 -12.20 -19.84
N ALA A 423 -29.45 -11.02 -19.26
CA ALA A 423 -29.18 -9.80 -20.01
C ALA A 423 -27.68 -9.77 -20.36
N PHE A 424 -27.36 -9.69 -21.65
CA PHE A 424 -26.00 -9.69 -22.14
C PHE A 424 -25.76 -8.43 -22.98
N PHE A 425 -25.35 -7.36 -22.30
CA PHE A 425 -24.96 -6.10 -22.92
C PHE A 425 -23.53 -5.77 -22.48
N LEU A 426 -22.60 -5.85 -23.43
CA LEU A 426 -21.22 -5.40 -23.21
C LEU A 426 -21.10 -3.94 -23.69
N PRO A 427 -20.32 -3.11 -22.99
CA PRO A 427 -19.91 -1.82 -23.53
C PRO A 427 -19.01 -2.00 -24.75
N GLU A 428 -18.81 -0.94 -25.52
CA GLU A 428 -17.93 -0.94 -26.68
C GLU A 428 -16.50 -0.54 -26.34
N VAL A 429 -15.52 -0.96 -27.14
CA VAL A 429 -14.16 -0.42 -27.03
C VAL A 429 -14.18 1.09 -27.24
N GLY A 430 -13.56 1.79 -26.30
CA GLY A 430 -13.56 3.24 -26.21
C GLY A 430 -14.66 3.83 -25.33
N ASP A 431 -15.70 3.06 -24.97
CA ASP A 431 -16.79 3.59 -24.15
C ASP A 431 -16.34 4.02 -22.76
N GLU A 432 -16.98 5.08 -22.28
CA GLU A 432 -16.80 5.59 -20.93
C GLU A 432 -17.68 4.79 -19.97
N VAL A 433 -17.04 4.21 -18.94
CA VAL A 433 -17.68 3.33 -17.96
C VAL A 433 -17.40 3.77 -16.54
N VAL A 434 -18.33 3.49 -15.63
CA VAL A 434 -18.18 3.73 -14.20
C VAL A 434 -17.65 2.47 -13.53
N LEU A 435 -16.59 2.62 -12.74
CA LEU A 435 -15.94 1.58 -11.96
C LEU A 435 -16.26 1.73 -10.47
N GLY A 436 -16.71 0.63 -9.86
CA GLY A 436 -16.61 0.39 -8.42
C GLY A 436 -15.47 -0.56 -8.12
N TYR A 437 -15.13 -0.72 -6.84
CA TYR A 437 -14.03 -1.58 -6.39
C TYR A 437 -14.50 -2.44 -5.20
N PHE A 438 -14.34 -3.76 -5.29
CA PHE A 438 -14.73 -4.64 -4.19
C PHE A 438 -13.86 -4.32 -2.97
N ALA A 439 -14.52 -3.96 -1.85
CA ALA A 439 -13.87 -3.50 -0.63
C ALA A 439 -12.88 -2.33 -0.80
N GLY A 440 -13.01 -1.54 -1.88
CA GLY A 440 -12.07 -0.46 -2.18
C GLY A 440 -10.71 -0.93 -2.71
N ASP A 441 -10.57 -2.21 -3.07
CA ASP A 441 -9.32 -2.76 -3.62
C ASP A 441 -9.17 -2.39 -5.11
N PRO A 442 -8.16 -1.58 -5.48
CA PRO A 442 -7.96 -1.15 -6.86
C PRO A 442 -7.64 -2.30 -7.82
N SER A 443 -7.22 -3.46 -7.32
CA SER A 443 -6.91 -4.67 -8.10
C SER A 443 -8.17 -5.50 -8.41
N HIS A 444 -9.32 -5.17 -7.81
CA HIS A 444 -10.60 -5.85 -8.05
C HIS A 444 -11.72 -4.89 -8.48
N PRO A 445 -11.57 -4.22 -9.65
CA PRO A 445 -12.60 -3.35 -10.19
C PRO A 445 -13.82 -4.10 -10.74
N VAL A 446 -14.96 -3.42 -10.71
CA VAL A 446 -16.21 -3.84 -11.35
C VAL A 446 -16.82 -2.67 -12.12
N VAL A 447 -17.15 -2.90 -13.40
CA VAL A 447 -17.92 -1.97 -14.22
C VAL A 447 -19.38 -2.02 -13.79
N LEU A 448 -19.91 -0.86 -13.38
CA LEU A 448 -21.29 -0.71 -12.91
C LEU A 448 -22.25 -0.29 -14.03
N GLY A 449 -21.73 0.36 -15.08
CA GLY A 449 -22.50 0.84 -16.22
C GLY A 449 -21.70 1.81 -17.10
N SER A 450 -22.32 2.26 -18.19
CA SER A 450 -21.73 3.22 -19.14
C SER A 450 -22.31 4.62 -18.97
N LEU A 451 -21.54 5.64 -19.38
CA LEU A 451 -21.97 7.03 -19.37
C LEU A 451 -22.07 7.59 -20.80
N TYR A 452 -23.08 8.44 -21.02
CA TYR A 452 -23.13 9.33 -22.17
C TYR A 452 -22.34 10.61 -21.89
N SER A 453 -21.80 11.22 -22.95
CA SER A 453 -21.08 12.50 -22.89
C SER A 453 -21.35 13.32 -24.15
N SER A 454 -20.81 14.53 -24.23
CA SER A 454 -20.90 15.32 -25.47
C SER A 454 -20.24 14.64 -26.68
N GLY A 455 -19.25 13.77 -26.45
CA GLY A 455 -18.63 12.92 -27.48
C GLY A 455 -19.35 11.59 -27.72
N ARG A 456 -20.29 11.21 -26.84
CA ARG A 456 -21.11 9.99 -26.93
C ARG A 456 -22.55 10.33 -26.56
N THR A 457 -23.30 10.85 -27.51
CA THR A 457 -24.66 11.31 -27.25
C THR A 457 -25.64 10.13 -27.14
N PRO A 458 -26.67 10.23 -26.29
CA PRO A 458 -27.76 9.25 -26.26
C PRO A 458 -28.50 9.17 -27.62
N PRO A 459 -29.14 8.04 -27.94
CA PRO A 459 -29.88 7.86 -29.19
C PRO A 459 -31.11 8.77 -29.31
N TYR A 460 -31.61 9.31 -28.20
CA TYR A 460 -32.70 10.28 -28.12
C TYR A 460 -32.26 11.48 -27.29
N ALA A 461 -32.76 12.67 -27.63
CA ALA A 461 -32.51 13.87 -26.83
C ALA A 461 -33.16 13.74 -25.45
N LEU A 462 -32.49 14.27 -24.42
CA LEU A 462 -33.06 14.35 -23.08
C LEU A 462 -34.18 15.40 -23.05
N ALA A 463 -35.42 14.95 -23.21
CA ALA A 463 -36.61 15.81 -23.21
C ALA A 463 -37.30 15.79 -21.85
N ALA A 464 -37.77 16.95 -21.37
CA ALA A 464 -38.44 17.07 -20.07
C ALA A 464 -39.67 16.15 -19.88
N PRO A 465 -40.53 15.90 -20.91
CA PRO A 465 -41.63 14.95 -20.77
C PRO A 465 -41.18 13.51 -20.54
N ASN A 466 -40.01 13.12 -21.06
CA ASN A 466 -39.48 11.75 -20.98
C ASN A 466 -40.45 10.67 -21.52
N ASP A 467 -41.20 11.00 -22.56
CA ASP A 467 -42.22 10.13 -23.17
C ASP A 467 -41.61 8.94 -23.94
N THR A 468 -40.30 8.96 -24.24
CA THR A 468 -39.63 7.90 -25.01
C THR A 468 -38.71 7.07 -24.13
N LYS A 469 -38.91 5.76 -24.09
CA LYS A 469 -37.99 4.77 -23.50
C LYS A 469 -37.59 3.78 -24.57
N ALA A 470 -36.32 3.39 -24.67
CA ALA A 470 -35.89 2.49 -25.73
C ALA A 470 -34.64 1.66 -25.40
N PHE A 471 -34.56 0.49 -26.03
CA PHE A 471 -33.30 -0.24 -26.24
C PHE A 471 -32.88 -0.06 -27.70
N VAL A 472 -31.68 0.47 -27.91
CA VAL A 472 -31.10 0.68 -29.24
C VAL A 472 -29.74 0.01 -29.31
N THR A 473 -29.57 -0.92 -30.25
CA THR A 473 -28.28 -1.60 -30.46
C THR A 473 -27.35 -0.80 -31.37
N ARG A 474 -26.06 -1.13 -31.38
CA ARG A 474 -25.04 -0.48 -32.22
C ARG A 474 -25.43 -0.43 -33.71
N CYS A 475 -26.06 -1.49 -34.21
CA CYS A 475 -26.50 -1.56 -35.60
C CYS A 475 -27.86 -0.91 -35.85
N GLY A 476 -28.49 -0.28 -34.85
CA GLY A 476 -29.73 0.48 -35.01
C GLY A 476 -31.02 -0.35 -34.91
N HIS A 477 -30.97 -1.56 -34.34
CA HIS A 477 -32.20 -2.28 -33.96
C HIS A 477 -32.80 -1.63 -32.73
N LYS A 478 -34.12 -1.51 -32.69
CA LYS A 478 -34.83 -0.75 -31.66
C LYS A 478 -36.00 -1.55 -31.08
N LEU A 479 -36.15 -1.45 -29.77
CA LEU A 479 -37.41 -1.66 -29.05
C LEU A 479 -37.72 -0.35 -28.33
N GLU A 480 -38.75 0.35 -28.79
CA GLU A 480 -39.11 1.70 -28.36
C GLU A 480 -40.52 1.72 -27.75
N PHE A 481 -40.69 2.52 -26.71
CA PHE A 481 -41.95 2.76 -26.00
C PHE A 481 -42.23 4.27 -26.03
N ASP A 482 -43.33 4.66 -26.67
CA ASP A 482 -43.93 5.98 -26.59
C ASP A 482 -45.02 5.95 -25.50
N GLU A 483 -44.76 6.60 -24.38
CA GLU A 483 -45.69 6.62 -23.25
C GLU A 483 -46.80 7.65 -23.38
N LYS A 484 -46.63 8.65 -24.25
CA LYS A 484 -47.66 9.67 -24.49
C LYS A 484 -48.80 9.09 -25.30
N ASP A 485 -48.45 8.39 -26.37
CA ASP A 485 -49.40 7.77 -27.28
C ASP A 485 -49.64 6.28 -26.98
N GLN A 486 -48.94 5.71 -26.00
CA GLN A 486 -49.04 4.31 -25.58
C GLN A 486 -48.75 3.36 -26.76
N VAL A 487 -47.59 3.54 -27.39
CA VAL A 487 -47.14 2.79 -28.56
C VAL A 487 -45.87 2.01 -28.26
N ILE A 488 -45.81 0.75 -28.68
CA ILE A 488 -44.61 -0.08 -28.67
C ILE A 488 -44.16 -0.32 -30.10
N THR A 489 -42.90 -0.02 -30.41
CA THR A 489 -42.31 -0.22 -31.73
C THR A 489 -41.07 -1.12 -31.66
N VAL A 490 -41.08 -2.22 -32.41
CA VAL A 490 -39.89 -3.03 -32.70
C VAL A 490 -39.47 -2.72 -34.13
N ALA A 491 -38.23 -2.29 -34.35
CA ALA A 491 -37.78 -1.89 -35.68
C ALA A 491 -36.33 -2.29 -35.98
N THR A 492 -36.06 -2.65 -37.24
CA THR A 492 -34.70 -2.75 -37.78
C THR A 492 -34.32 -1.48 -38.56
N PRO A 493 -33.02 -1.24 -38.83
CA PRO A 493 -32.58 -0.06 -39.59
C PRO A 493 -33.16 0.06 -41.00
N ALA A 494 -33.57 -1.07 -41.58
CA ALA A 494 -34.19 -1.13 -42.90
C ALA A 494 -35.71 -0.93 -42.87
N ASN A 495 -36.28 -0.48 -41.73
CA ASN A 495 -37.71 -0.23 -41.52
C ASN A 495 -38.62 -1.46 -41.55
N ASN A 496 -38.08 -2.67 -41.35
CA ASN A 496 -38.92 -3.80 -40.95
C ASN A 496 -39.39 -3.54 -39.52
N ARG A 497 -40.69 -3.40 -39.29
CA ARG A 497 -41.23 -2.98 -38.00
C ARG A 497 -42.54 -3.66 -37.59
N ILE A 498 -42.73 -3.72 -36.28
CA ILE A 498 -43.97 -4.13 -35.62
C ILE A 498 -44.35 -2.97 -34.69
N VAL A 499 -45.59 -2.47 -34.81
CA VAL A 499 -46.12 -1.36 -34.03
C VAL A 499 -47.40 -1.80 -33.34
N LEU A 500 -47.46 -1.69 -32.01
CA LEU A 500 -48.64 -1.93 -31.19
C LEU A 500 -49.07 -0.57 -30.63
N SER A 501 -50.28 -0.10 -30.96
CA SER A 501 -50.78 1.23 -30.60
C SER A 501 -52.11 1.13 -29.87
N ASP A 502 -52.13 1.54 -28.60
CA ASP A 502 -53.39 1.64 -27.83
C ASP A 502 -54.20 2.87 -28.26
N LYS A 503 -53.53 3.96 -28.68
CA LYS A 503 -54.15 5.16 -29.23
C LYS A 503 -54.95 4.87 -30.49
N ASP A 504 -54.37 4.12 -31.43
CA ASP A 504 -55.02 3.76 -32.69
C ASP A 504 -55.83 2.46 -32.59
N LYS A 505 -55.71 1.75 -31.46
CA LYS A 505 -56.30 0.43 -31.20
C LYS A 505 -55.88 -0.56 -32.29
N SER A 506 -54.60 -0.55 -32.67
CA SER A 506 -54.09 -1.30 -33.81
C SER A 506 -52.78 -2.06 -33.54
N ILE A 507 -52.57 -3.10 -34.35
CA ILE A 507 -51.29 -3.83 -34.45
C ILE A 507 -50.89 -3.83 -35.92
N ARG A 508 -49.73 -3.27 -36.24
CA ARG A 508 -49.22 -3.12 -37.61
C ARG A 508 -47.87 -3.79 -37.78
N LEU A 509 -47.77 -4.65 -38.78
CA LEU A 509 -46.51 -5.19 -39.30
C LEU A 509 -46.22 -4.52 -40.64
N GLU A 510 -44.97 -4.13 -40.84
CA GLU A 510 -44.49 -3.53 -42.08
C GLU A 510 -43.09 -4.03 -42.41
N ASP A 511 -42.87 -4.43 -43.65
CA ASP A 511 -41.55 -4.81 -44.13
C ASP A 511 -40.85 -3.65 -44.85
N GLN A 512 -39.57 -3.84 -45.15
CA GLN A 512 -38.75 -2.86 -45.89
C GLN A 512 -39.19 -2.64 -47.34
N ASN A 513 -40.14 -3.42 -47.87
CA ASN A 513 -40.61 -3.36 -49.25
C ASN A 513 -41.98 -2.66 -49.38
N GLY A 514 -42.54 -2.18 -48.27
CA GLY A 514 -43.85 -1.52 -48.23
C GLY A 514 -45.04 -2.46 -48.10
N ASN A 515 -44.82 -3.75 -47.83
CA ASN A 515 -45.90 -4.67 -47.50
C ASN A 515 -46.37 -4.42 -46.07
N THR A 516 -47.68 -4.36 -45.84
CA THR A 516 -48.24 -4.14 -44.50
C THR A 516 -49.38 -5.09 -44.15
N VAL A 517 -49.46 -5.41 -42.87
CA VAL A 517 -50.58 -6.13 -42.24
C VAL A 517 -51.01 -5.33 -41.03
N GLU A 518 -52.26 -4.89 -40.99
CA GLU A 518 -52.79 -4.06 -39.92
C GLU A 518 -54.10 -4.65 -39.36
N LEU A 519 -54.08 -4.97 -38.07
CA LEU A 519 -55.27 -5.35 -37.30
C LEU A 519 -55.80 -4.09 -36.60
N LYS A 520 -57.07 -3.77 -36.81
CA LYS A 520 -57.71 -2.56 -36.26
C LYS A 520 -59.20 -2.80 -36.00
N PRO A 521 -59.95 -1.88 -35.35
CA PRO A 521 -61.35 -2.10 -35.01
C PRO A 521 -62.25 -2.42 -36.22
N GLY A 522 -61.86 -1.95 -37.42
CA GLY A 522 -62.56 -2.23 -38.67
C GLY A 522 -62.24 -3.57 -39.34
N GLY A 523 -61.35 -4.39 -38.75
CA GLY A 523 -60.93 -5.68 -39.31
C GLY A 523 -59.42 -5.74 -39.64
N ILE A 524 -59.06 -6.62 -40.57
CA ILE A 524 -57.67 -6.83 -41.03
C ILE A 524 -57.48 -6.15 -42.39
N ALA A 525 -56.48 -5.28 -42.51
CA ALA A 525 -56.04 -4.72 -43.77
C ALA A 525 -54.72 -5.35 -44.21
N LEU A 526 -54.67 -5.82 -45.45
CA LEU A 526 -53.46 -6.33 -46.11
C LEU A 526 -53.18 -5.43 -47.32
N ASP A 527 -52.01 -4.79 -47.34
CA ASP A 527 -51.59 -3.92 -48.44
C ASP A 527 -50.22 -4.36 -48.94
N SER A 528 -50.09 -4.44 -50.27
CA SER A 528 -48.87 -4.90 -50.94
C SER A 528 -48.72 -4.13 -52.26
N PRO A 529 -47.52 -3.59 -52.54
CA PRO A 529 -47.21 -3.04 -53.87
C PRO A 529 -47.22 -4.08 -54.99
N LYS A 530 -47.30 -5.38 -54.67
CA LYS A 530 -47.28 -6.53 -55.58
C LYS A 530 -48.39 -7.53 -55.23
N ASP A 531 -48.30 -8.74 -55.79
CA ASP A 531 -49.27 -9.81 -55.57
C ASP A 531 -49.40 -10.18 -54.08
N ILE A 532 -50.64 -10.35 -53.62
CA ILE A 532 -50.98 -10.92 -52.31
C ILE A 532 -51.45 -12.35 -52.55
N THR A 533 -50.66 -13.33 -52.10
CA THR A 533 -51.00 -14.75 -52.20
C THR A 533 -51.44 -15.27 -50.84
N VAL A 534 -52.72 -15.62 -50.71
CA VAL A 534 -53.26 -16.26 -49.50
C VAL A 534 -53.47 -17.74 -49.80
N THR A 535 -52.62 -18.60 -49.25
CA THR A 535 -52.75 -20.06 -49.35
C THR A 535 -53.19 -20.62 -48.00
N ALA A 536 -54.27 -21.39 -47.99
CA ALA A 536 -54.64 -22.23 -46.86
C ALA A 536 -54.14 -23.66 -47.12
N GLN A 537 -53.46 -24.27 -46.15
CA GLN A 537 -53.15 -25.71 -46.15
C GLN A 537 -54.20 -26.49 -45.38
#